data_AF-A0A1I3TZZ3-F1
#
_entry.id   AF-A0A1I3TZZ3-F1
#
_cell.length_a   1.000
_cell.length_b   1.000
_cell.length_c   1.000
_cell.angle_alpha   90.00
_cell.angle_beta   90.00
_cell.angle_gamma   90.00
#
_symmetry.space_group_name_H-M   'P 1'
#
loop_
_entity.id
_entity.type
_entity.pdbx_description
1 polymer ?
#
loop_
_entity_poly.entity_id
_entity_poly.type
_entity_poly.pdbx_seq_one_letter_code
_entity_poly.pdbx_strand_id
1 'polypeptide(L)'
;MTGFEGKDGVVTTVVTNDDEYVADLVILCIGFRPNTQLLQGQVDTLPNGASIVDEYMHTSDPDIFAAGDSCAVRYNPTGEQSYIPLATNAVRMGSLVARNLLKPTVKYLGTQVTSAIKIYDLHIASTGMTEAAALATGMNAKSIVVEQNYRPEFMPSYEKAMLKVVYEEESKRILGAQVLSKADLTQSINTMSVCIKTG
;
A
#
# COMPACT_ATOMS: atom_id res chain seq x y z
N MET A 1 6.07 4.36 -22.62
CA MET A 1 7.46 3.98 -22.98
C MET A 1 7.37 2.77 -23.88
N THR A 2 7.95 2.88 -25.07
CA THR A 2 7.97 1.84 -26.10
C THR A 2 9.35 1.22 -26.27
N GLY A 3 10.41 1.93 -25.89
CA GLY A 3 11.77 1.41 -25.93
C GLY A 3 12.81 2.40 -25.42
N PHE A 4 14.06 1.97 -25.54
CA PHE A 4 15.25 2.77 -25.28
C PHE A 4 16.15 2.74 -26.51
N GLU A 5 16.75 3.86 -26.84
CA GLU A 5 17.85 3.92 -27.78
C GLU A 5 19.17 4.12 -27.02
N GLY A 6 20.25 3.61 -27.61
CA GLY A 6 21.56 3.75 -27.02
C GLY A 6 22.69 3.57 -28.03
N LYS A 7 23.84 4.10 -27.67
CA LYS A 7 25.08 4.02 -28.44
C LYS A 7 26.20 3.53 -27.54
N ASP A 8 27.01 2.59 -28.03
CA ASP A 8 28.18 2.05 -27.31
C ASP A 8 27.82 1.49 -25.90
N GLY A 9 26.62 0.92 -25.77
CA GLY A 9 26.12 0.36 -24.50
C GLY A 9 25.55 1.38 -23.51
N VAL A 10 25.50 2.67 -23.88
CA VAL A 10 24.96 3.77 -23.07
C VAL A 10 23.60 4.17 -23.62
N VAL A 11 22.60 4.31 -22.75
CA VAL A 11 21.29 4.85 -23.12
C VAL A 11 21.44 6.31 -23.50
N THR A 12 20.78 6.72 -24.58
CA THR A 12 20.77 8.12 -25.04
C THR A 12 19.37 8.71 -25.08
N THR A 13 18.36 7.86 -25.29
CA THR A 13 16.98 8.30 -25.50
C THR A 13 15.98 7.33 -24.90
N VAL A 14 14.96 7.85 -24.23
CA VAL A 14 13.74 7.12 -23.86
C VAL A 14 12.66 7.41 -24.90
N VAL A 15 12.15 6.37 -25.56
CA VAL A 15 11.10 6.51 -26.58
C VAL A 15 9.75 6.18 -25.96
N THR A 16 8.75 7.01 -26.23
CA THR A 16 7.36 6.80 -25.82
C THR A 16 6.43 6.77 -27.03
N ASN A 17 5.13 6.61 -26.81
CA ASN A 17 4.16 6.67 -27.91
C ASN A 17 4.01 8.09 -28.48
N ASP A 18 4.31 9.10 -27.66
CA ASP A 18 4.02 10.50 -27.96
C ASP A 18 5.28 11.29 -28.30
N ASP A 19 6.42 10.95 -27.67
CA ASP A 19 7.66 11.73 -27.75
C ASP A 19 8.92 10.93 -27.40
N GLU A 20 10.07 11.54 -27.62
CA GLU A 20 11.42 11.06 -27.31
C GLU A 20 12.13 11.99 -26.30
N TYR A 21 12.82 11.40 -25.32
CA TYR A 21 13.48 12.15 -24.25
C TYR A 21 14.95 11.76 -24.14
N VAL A 22 15.85 12.73 -24.32
CA VAL A 22 17.30 12.52 -24.17
C VAL A 22 17.63 12.28 -22.69
N ALA A 23 18.36 11.21 -22.39
CA ALA A 23 18.79 10.88 -21.04
C ALA A 23 20.06 10.02 -21.04
N ASP A 24 20.97 10.29 -20.10
CA ASP A 24 22.22 9.54 -19.91
C ASP A 24 22.05 8.35 -18.94
N LEU A 25 20.95 8.33 -18.18
CA LEU A 25 20.60 7.29 -17.21
C LEU A 25 19.08 7.11 -17.16
N VAL A 26 18.65 5.85 -17.13
CA VAL A 26 17.24 5.49 -16.93
C VAL A 26 17.12 4.60 -15.70
N ILE A 27 16.16 4.94 -14.83
CA ILE A 27 15.80 4.14 -13.64
C ILE A 27 14.37 3.62 -13.82
N LEU A 28 14.20 2.30 -13.83
CA LEU A 28 12.89 1.65 -13.98
C LEU A 28 12.20 1.47 -12.63
N CYS A 29 11.13 2.24 -12.40
CA CYS A 29 10.32 2.21 -11.17
C CYS A 29 8.85 1.84 -11.49
N ILE A 30 8.62 0.79 -12.27
CA ILE A 30 7.30 0.44 -12.86
C ILE A 30 6.52 -0.63 -12.08
N GLY A 31 6.84 -0.81 -10.79
CA GLY A 31 6.20 -1.77 -9.91
C GLY A 31 6.91 -3.12 -9.83
N PHE A 32 6.36 -4.01 -9.01
CA PHE A 32 6.92 -5.32 -8.69
C PHE A 32 5.97 -6.44 -9.09
N ARG A 33 6.53 -7.63 -9.30
CA ARG A 33 5.78 -8.88 -9.43
C ARG A 33 6.24 -9.88 -8.37
N PRO A 34 5.35 -10.71 -7.82
CA PRO A 34 5.73 -11.78 -6.90
C PRO A 34 6.79 -12.68 -7.54
N ASN A 35 7.87 -12.96 -6.82
CA ASN A 35 8.89 -13.92 -7.25
C ASN A 35 8.52 -15.34 -6.78
N THR A 36 7.48 -15.92 -7.38
CA THR A 36 6.82 -17.14 -6.91
C THR A 36 6.88 -18.30 -7.91
N GLN A 37 7.76 -18.22 -8.91
CA GLN A 37 7.89 -19.24 -9.97
C GLN A 37 8.13 -20.65 -9.41
N LEU A 38 8.83 -20.76 -8.27
CA LEU A 38 9.08 -22.03 -7.59
C LEU A 38 7.80 -22.79 -7.19
N LEU A 39 6.71 -22.07 -6.89
CA LEU A 39 5.44 -22.63 -6.41
C LEU A 39 4.33 -22.57 -7.47
N GLN A 40 4.66 -22.20 -8.71
CA GLN A 40 3.68 -22.04 -9.78
C GLN A 40 2.93 -23.36 -10.03
N GLY A 41 1.60 -23.31 -9.95
CA GLY A 41 0.73 -24.48 -10.14
C GLY A 41 0.73 -25.49 -8.99
N GLN A 42 1.43 -25.20 -7.89
CA GLN A 42 1.50 -26.07 -6.71
C GLN A 42 0.66 -25.56 -5.54
N VAL A 43 0.46 -24.24 -5.45
CA VAL A 43 -0.40 -23.60 -4.43
C VAL A 43 -1.34 -22.59 -5.08
N ASP A 44 -2.42 -22.25 -4.38
CA ASP A 44 -3.37 -21.23 -4.82
C ASP A 44 -2.70 -19.84 -4.88
N THR A 45 -2.93 -19.10 -5.96
CA THR A 45 -2.36 -17.77 -6.20
C THR A 45 -3.40 -16.80 -6.73
N LEU A 46 -3.20 -15.50 -6.47
CA LEU A 46 -3.83 -14.43 -7.24
C LEU A 46 -3.38 -14.49 -8.72
N PRO A 47 -4.10 -13.83 -9.65
CA PRO A 47 -3.73 -13.83 -11.08
C PRO A 47 -2.31 -13.33 -11.38
N ASN A 48 -1.73 -12.49 -10.51
CA ASN A 48 -0.37 -11.99 -10.65
C ASN A 48 0.71 -12.92 -10.06
N GLY A 49 0.33 -14.09 -9.54
CA GLY A 49 1.23 -15.10 -8.97
C GLY A 49 1.47 -14.99 -7.46
N ALA A 50 0.86 -14.03 -6.75
CA ALA A 50 1.05 -13.93 -5.30
C ALA A 50 0.33 -15.10 -4.60
N SER A 51 1.03 -15.88 -3.78
CA SER A 51 0.44 -16.99 -3.03
C SER A 51 -0.70 -16.50 -2.15
N ILE A 52 -1.83 -17.20 -2.19
CA ILE A 52 -2.94 -16.97 -1.28
C ILE A 52 -2.61 -17.63 0.05
N VAL A 53 -2.80 -16.90 1.15
CA VAL A 53 -2.57 -17.44 2.50
C VAL A 53 -3.79 -17.30 3.39
N ASP A 54 -3.93 -18.24 4.32
CA ASP A 54 -4.93 -18.19 5.39
C ASP A 54 -4.58 -17.16 6.48
N GLU A 55 -5.39 -17.09 7.54
CA GLU A 55 -5.13 -16.19 8.67
C GLU A 55 -3.91 -16.57 9.52
N TYR A 56 -3.25 -17.70 9.26
CA TYR A 56 -2.07 -18.18 9.97
C TYR A 56 -0.80 -18.21 9.11
N MET A 57 -0.90 -17.74 7.85
CA MET A 57 0.15 -17.67 6.84
C MET A 57 0.44 -18.99 6.10
N HIS A 58 -0.43 -20.00 6.22
CA HIS A 58 -0.35 -21.20 5.39
C HIS A 58 -0.86 -20.91 3.98
N THR A 59 -0.26 -21.54 2.99
CA THR A 59 -0.81 -21.60 1.63
C THR A 59 -1.92 -22.65 1.53
N SER A 60 -2.35 -23.01 0.32
CA SER A 60 -3.26 -24.15 0.11
C SER A 60 -2.61 -25.50 0.42
N ASP A 61 -1.28 -25.58 0.44
CA ASP A 61 -0.53 -26.68 1.05
C ASP A 61 -0.23 -26.32 2.52
N PRO A 62 -0.70 -27.12 3.50
CA PRO A 62 -0.56 -26.81 4.93
C PRO A 62 0.89 -26.84 5.43
N ASP A 63 1.81 -27.50 4.72
CA ASP A 63 3.23 -27.56 5.09
C ASP A 63 4.05 -26.41 4.47
N ILE A 64 3.43 -25.59 3.60
CA ILE A 64 4.06 -24.45 2.94
C ILE A 64 3.46 -23.14 3.48
N PHE A 65 4.32 -22.32 4.06
CA PHE A 65 3.99 -20.95 4.49
C PHE A 65 4.46 -19.93 3.45
N ALA A 66 3.78 -18.79 3.38
CA ALA A 66 4.25 -17.62 2.62
C ALA A 66 4.09 -16.32 3.41
N ALA A 67 5.03 -15.40 3.25
CA ALA A 67 5.06 -14.12 3.94
C ALA A 67 5.74 -13.03 3.12
N GLY A 68 5.25 -11.80 3.22
CA GLY A 68 5.80 -10.64 2.51
C GLY A 68 5.43 -10.62 1.03
N ASP A 69 6.35 -10.16 0.18
CA ASP A 69 6.09 -9.86 -1.23
C ASP A 69 5.86 -11.10 -2.11
N SER A 70 5.93 -12.32 -1.53
CA SER A 70 5.56 -13.55 -2.23
C SER A 70 4.06 -13.88 -2.15
N CYS A 71 3.31 -13.20 -1.28
CA CYS A 71 1.92 -13.57 -1.00
C CYS A 71 0.96 -12.39 -0.97
N ALA A 72 -0.34 -12.70 -1.10
CA ALA A 72 -1.40 -11.75 -0.93
C ALA A 72 -1.59 -11.37 0.54
N VAL A 73 -2.11 -10.18 0.77
CA VAL A 73 -2.56 -9.73 2.09
C VAL A 73 -4.08 -9.63 2.12
N ARG A 74 -4.68 -9.86 3.29
CA ARG A 74 -6.06 -9.47 3.54
C ARG A 74 -6.14 -7.95 3.74
N TYR A 75 -6.77 -7.26 2.81
CA TYR A 75 -6.95 -5.82 2.83
C TYR A 75 -8.22 -5.45 3.60
N ASN A 76 -8.08 -4.88 4.80
CA ASN A 76 -9.20 -4.70 5.72
C ASN A 76 -10.35 -3.83 5.18
N PRO A 77 -10.11 -2.72 4.46
CA PRO A 77 -11.20 -1.87 3.94
C PRO A 77 -12.18 -2.60 3.01
N THR A 78 -11.69 -3.53 2.17
CA THR A 78 -12.53 -4.30 1.24
C THR A 78 -12.87 -5.70 1.79
N GLY A 79 -12.04 -6.23 2.68
CA GLY A 79 -12.11 -7.62 3.16
C GLY A 79 -11.48 -8.62 2.20
N GLU A 80 -11.06 -8.19 1.01
CA GLU A 80 -10.53 -9.04 -0.06
C GLU A 80 -9.03 -9.30 0.08
N GLN A 81 -8.53 -10.24 -0.72
CA GLN A 81 -7.10 -10.49 -0.86
C GLN A 81 -6.52 -9.58 -1.95
N SER A 82 -5.35 -9.00 -1.69
CA SER A 82 -4.70 -8.06 -2.59
C SER A 82 -3.18 -8.17 -2.53
N TYR A 83 -2.49 -7.81 -3.61
CA TYR A 83 -1.03 -7.80 -3.65
C TYR A 83 -0.50 -6.41 -3.28
N ILE A 84 0.05 -6.29 -2.08
CA ILE A 84 0.59 -5.03 -1.53
C ILE A 84 1.99 -5.30 -0.96
N PRO A 85 3.05 -5.13 -1.78
CA PRO A 85 4.43 -5.38 -1.37
C PRO A 85 4.96 -4.23 -0.53
N LEU A 86 4.83 -4.35 0.79
CA LEU A 86 5.33 -3.37 1.76
C LEU A 86 6.10 -4.10 2.86
N ALA A 87 7.23 -3.51 3.26
CA ALA A 87 8.05 -4.04 4.35
C ALA A 87 7.25 -4.23 5.65
N THR A 88 6.25 -3.38 5.90
CA THR A 88 5.32 -3.50 7.05
C THR A 88 4.58 -4.83 7.06
N ASN A 89 4.18 -5.35 5.89
CA ASN A 89 3.55 -6.65 5.75
C ASN A 89 4.59 -7.75 5.94
N ALA A 90 5.75 -7.67 5.27
CA ALA A 90 6.80 -8.68 5.37
C ALA A 90 7.22 -8.99 6.81
N VAL A 91 7.49 -7.97 7.63
CA VAL A 91 7.92 -8.18 9.03
C VAL A 91 6.81 -8.78 9.89
N ARG A 92 5.55 -8.39 9.67
CA ARG A 92 4.39 -8.90 10.43
C ARG A 92 4.10 -10.35 10.04
N MET A 93 4.04 -10.63 8.75
CA MET A 93 3.73 -11.95 8.22
C MET A 93 4.84 -12.95 8.56
N GLY A 94 6.12 -12.57 8.43
CA GLY A 94 7.24 -13.43 8.84
C GLY A 94 7.20 -13.76 10.34
N SER A 95 6.83 -12.78 11.18
CA SER A 95 6.62 -13.03 12.61
C SER A 95 5.44 -13.99 12.87
N LEU A 96 4.38 -13.92 12.06
CA LEU A 96 3.23 -14.82 12.18
C LEU A 96 3.58 -16.25 11.74
N VAL A 97 4.35 -16.43 10.67
CA VAL A 97 4.88 -17.74 10.28
C VAL A 97 5.61 -18.39 11.46
N ALA A 98 6.53 -17.68 12.10
CA ALA A 98 7.26 -18.21 13.26
C ALA A 98 6.34 -18.60 14.43
N ARG A 99 5.28 -17.81 14.68
CA ARG A 99 4.32 -18.09 15.76
C ARG A 99 3.35 -19.22 15.44
N ASN A 100 3.10 -19.49 14.16
CA ASN A 100 2.13 -20.48 13.71
C ASN A 100 2.76 -21.78 13.20
N LEU A 101 4.09 -21.87 13.17
CA LEU A 101 4.87 -22.95 12.56
C LEU A 101 4.44 -24.37 12.99
N LEU A 102 4.12 -24.57 14.27
CA LEU A 102 3.72 -25.89 14.79
C LEU A 102 2.20 -26.06 14.89
N LYS A 103 1.48 -24.96 15.08
CA LYS A 103 0.01 -24.94 15.20
C LYS A 103 -0.52 -23.52 15.03
N PRO A 104 -1.75 -23.36 14.53
CA PRO A 104 -2.45 -22.08 14.49
C PRO A 104 -2.52 -21.42 15.88
N THR A 105 -1.76 -20.34 16.08
CA THR A 105 -1.61 -19.69 17.40
C THR A 105 -2.05 -18.23 17.37
N VAL A 106 -1.63 -17.47 16.36
CA VAL A 106 -1.96 -16.04 16.22
C VAL A 106 -2.45 -15.75 14.82
N LYS A 107 -3.67 -15.20 14.76
CA LYS A 107 -4.32 -14.78 13.53
C LYS A 107 -3.72 -13.49 12.99
N TYR A 108 -3.64 -13.41 11.67
CA TYR A 108 -3.33 -12.20 10.93
C TYR A 108 -4.49 -11.22 11.02
N LEU A 109 -4.19 -9.99 11.39
CA LEU A 109 -5.18 -8.92 11.53
C LEU A 109 -5.51 -8.23 10.21
N GLY A 110 -4.93 -8.65 9.09
CA GLY A 110 -4.98 -7.90 7.83
C GLY A 110 -4.17 -6.62 7.89
N THR A 111 -4.28 -5.80 6.85
CA THR A 111 -3.57 -4.52 6.73
C THR A 111 -4.48 -3.42 6.20
N GLN A 112 -4.13 -2.18 6.52
CA GLN A 112 -4.74 -0.97 5.95
C GLN A 112 -3.87 -0.36 4.86
N VAL A 113 -2.70 -0.93 4.53
CA VAL A 113 -1.78 -0.36 3.53
C VAL A 113 -1.31 1.04 3.94
N THR A 114 -1.08 1.22 5.23
CA THR A 114 -0.54 2.46 5.76
C THR A 114 0.86 2.70 5.21
N SER A 115 1.05 3.85 4.58
CA SER A 115 2.31 4.25 3.95
C SER A 115 2.58 5.75 4.12
N ALA A 116 3.84 6.13 4.04
CA ALA A 116 4.27 7.51 4.13
C ALA A 116 5.51 7.75 3.28
N ILE A 117 5.63 8.98 2.76
CA ILE A 117 6.81 9.47 2.07
C ILE A 117 7.04 10.93 2.44
N LYS A 118 8.30 11.34 2.43
CA LYS A 118 8.68 12.76 2.50
C LYS A 118 9.31 13.15 1.18
N ILE A 119 8.72 14.13 0.50
CA ILE A 119 9.24 14.68 -0.76
C ILE A 119 9.47 16.17 -0.55
N TYR A 120 10.72 16.61 -0.71
CA TYR A 120 11.16 17.93 -0.25
C TYR A 120 10.78 18.15 1.22
N ASP A 121 10.06 19.23 1.52
CA ASP A 121 9.61 19.56 2.88
C ASP A 121 8.23 18.97 3.23
N LEU A 122 7.57 18.27 2.30
CA LEU A 122 6.22 17.75 2.49
C LEU A 122 6.23 16.33 3.03
N HIS A 123 5.56 16.13 4.16
CA HIS A 123 5.21 14.84 4.70
C HIS A 123 3.85 14.43 4.15
N ILE A 124 3.80 13.29 3.47
CA ILE A 124 2.61 12.76 2.79
C ILE A 124 2.39 11.35 3.31
N ALA A 125 1.23 11.08 3.90
CA ALA A 125 0.91 9.75 4.41
C ALA A 125 -0.54 9.38 4.10
N SER A 126 -0.79 8.07 3.95
CA SER A 126 -2.10 7.53 3.65
C SER A 126 -2.32 6.20 4.35
N THR A 127 -3.59 5.87 4.57
CA THR A 127 -4.04 4.57 5.05
C THR A 127 -5.40 4.26 4.47
N GLY A 128 -5.67 2.99 4.18
CA GLY A 128 -6.93 2.54 3.58
C GLY A 128 -7.13 3.03 2.15
N MET A 129 -8.39 3.13 1.74
CA MET A 129 -8.77 3.41 0.36
C MET A 129 -8.70 4.89 0.02
N THR A 130 -8.27 5.18 -1.21
CA THR A 130 -8.61 6.45 -1.84
C THR A 130 -10.06 6.42 -2.31
N GLU A 131 -10.67 7.60 -2.49
CA GLU A 131 -12.01 7.70 -3.06
C GLU A 131 -12.11 7.04 -4.44
N ALA A 132 -11.12 7.28 -5.30
CA ALA A 132 -11.05 6.65 -6.62
C ALA A 132 -10.99 5.11 -6.52
N ALA A 133 -10.20 4.57 -5.60
CA ALA A 133 -10.11 3.12 -5.39
C ALA A 133 -11.43 2.53 -4.85
N ALA A 134 -12.10 3.23 -3.93
CA ALA A 134 -13.38 2.78 -3.37
C ALA A 134 -14.50 2.77 -4.42
N LEU A 135 -14.57 3.83 -5.25
CA LEU A 135 -15.52 3.89 -6.36
C LEU A 135 -15.24 2.82 -7.42
N ALA A 136 -13.96 2.53 -7.69
CA ALA A 136 -13.58 1.46 -8.63
C ALA A 136 -14.00 0.06 -8.17
N THR A 137 -14.18 -0.16 -6.86
CA THR A 137 -14.74 -1.41 -6.30
C THR A 137 -16.27 -1.43 -6.25
N GLY A 138 -16.94 -0.37 -6.74
CA GLY A 138 -18.40 -0.25 -6.69
C GLY A 138 -18.97 0.11 -5.33
N MET A 139 -18.14 0.55 -4.36
CA MET A 139 -18.65 1.02 -3.06
C MET A 139 -19.30 2.39 -3.21
N ASN A 140 -20.37 2.63 -2.44
CA ASN A 140 -20.91 3.98 -2.28
C ASN A 140 -20.05 4.80 -1.32
N ALA A 141 -18.91 5.30 -1.83
CA ALA A 141 -17.94 6.05 -1.06
C ALA A 141 -18.06 7.56 -1.31
N LYS A 142 -17.89 8.34 -0.24
CA LYS A 142 -17.70 9.79 -0.28
C LYS A 142 -16.40 10.18 0.39
N SER A 143 -15.95 11.40 0.11
CA SER A 143 -14.82 11.97 0.80
C SER A 143 -15.05 13.41 1.22
N ILE A 144 -14.34 13.81 2.28
CA ILE A 144 -14.20 15.20 2.71
C ILE A 144 -12.73 15.56 2.73
N VAL A 145 -12.43 16.83 2.41
CA VAL A 145 -11.09 17.40 2.50
C VAL A 145 -11.17 18.62 3.39
N VAL A 146 -10.30 18.68 4.38
CA VAL A 146 -10.17 19.81 5.31
C VAL A 146 -8.73 20.30 5.25
N GLU A 147 -8.57 21.61 5.04
CA GLU A 147 -7.29 22.30 5.16
C GLU A 147 -7.37 23.30 6.31
N GLN A 148 -6.51 23.14 7.32
CA GLN A 148 -6.44 24.00 8.50
C GLN A 148 -4.99 24.10 8.99
N ASN A 149 -4.68 25.10 9.82
CA ASN A 149 -3.40 25.12 10.51
C ASN A 149 -3.36 24.00 11.56
N TYR A 150 -2.27 23.23 11.62
CA TYR A 150 -2.16 22.11 12.58
C TYR A 150 -2.12 22.58 14.04
N ARG A 151 -1.80 23.86 14.27
CA ARG A 151 -1.84 24.56 15.55
C ARG A 151 -2.18 26.05 15.34
N PRO A 152 -2.58 26.78 16.40
CA PRO A 152 -3.05 28.17 16.27
C PRO A 152 -2.03 29.15 15.68
N GLU A 153 -2.53 30.18 15.01
CA GLU A 153 -1.74 31.20 14.30
C GLU A 153 -0.94 32.11 15.23
N PHE A 154 -1.32 32.21 16.51
CA PHE A 154 -0.59 32.98 17.51
C PHE A 154 0.73 32.30 17.95
N MET A 155 0.96 31.06 17.54
CA MET A 155 2.21 30.35 17.84
C MET A 155 3.37 30.91 16.98
N PRO A 156 4.63 30.84 17.45
CA PRO A 156 5.79 31.37 16.71
C PRO A 156 5.97 30.83 15.28
N SER A 157 5.44 29.64 15.00
CA SER A 157 5.28 29.12 13.64
C SER A 157 4.06 28.21 13.59
N TYR A 158 3.51 27.98 12.41
CA TYR A 158 2.45 27.01 12.16
C TYR A 158 2.57 26.56 10.71
N GLU A 159 1.97 25.42 10.39
CA GLU A 159 1.91 24.89 9.03
C GLU A 159 0.48 24.47 8.70
N LYS A 160 0.12 24.53 7.43
CA LYS A 160 -1.15 23.98 6.97
C LYS A 160 -1.08 22.46 6.96
N ALA A 161 -2.16 21.82 7.40
CA ALA A 161 -2.40 20.40 7.28
C ALA A 161 -3.64 20.20 6.41
N MET A 162 -3.49 19.43 5.34
CA MET A 162 -4.58 18.96 4.52
C MET A 162 -4.88 17.51 4.91
N LEU A 163 -6.09 17.25 5.39
CA LEU A 163 -6.59 15.92 5.72
C LEU A 163 -7.73 15.58 4.76
N LYS A 164 -7.60 14.48 4.04
CA LYS A 164 -8.71 13.84 3.30
C LYS A 164 -9.16 12.60 4.06
N VAL A 165 -10.47 12.44 4.23
CA VAL A 165 -11.08 11.23 4.81
C VAL A 165 -12.09 10.67 3.81
N VAL A 166 -11.99 9.36 3.56
CA VAL A 166 -12.86 8.59 2.66
C VAL A 166 -13.71 7.67 3.53
N TYR A 167 -15.02 7.66 3.31
CA TYR A 167 -15.97 6.88 4.10
C TYR A 167 -17.10 6.33 3.24
N GLU A 168 -17.72 5.25 3.70
CA GLU A 168 -18.93 4.69 3.10
C GLU A 168 -20.14 5.55 3.45
N GLU A 169 -20.94 5.94 2.45
CA GLU A 169 -21.97 6.97 2.65
C GLU A 169 -23.07 6.52 3.62
N GLU A 170 -23.54 5.28 3.54
CA GLU A 170 -24.64 4.81 4.38
C GLU A 170 -24.19 4.60 5.83
N SER A 171 -23.11 3.84 6.03
CA SER A 171 -22.66 3.42 7.37
C SER A 171 -21.79 4.44 8.07
N LYS A 172 -21.22 5.40 7.32
CA LYS A 172 -20.16 6.33 7.78
C LYS A 172 -18.88 5.64 8.25
N ARG A 173 -18.74 4.34 7.96
CA ARG A 173 -17.50 3.60 8.19
C ARG A 173 -16.35 4.25 7.43
N ILE A 174 -15.23 4.47 8.11
CA ILE A 174 -14.04 5.05 7.51
C ILE A 174 -13.37 3.98 6.63
N LEU A 175 -13.15 4.32 5.35
CA LEU A 175 -12.50 3.45 4.37
C LEU A 175 -11.02 3.80 4.20
N GLY A 176 -10.67 5.08 4.37
CA GLY A 176 -9.30 5.56 4.24
C GLY A 176 -9.11 7.01 4.65
N ALA A 177 -7.86 7.41 4.79
CA ALA A 177 -7.47 8.79 5.08
C ALA A 177 -6.10 9.12 4.49
N GLN A 178 -5.87 10.39 4.17
CA GLN A 178 -4.60 10.92 3.70
C GLN A 178 -4.28 12.24 4.39
N VAL A 179 -3.01 12.47 4.74
CA VAL A 179 -2.53 13.74 5.29
C VAL A 179 -1.38 14.26 4.45
N LEU A 180 -1.34 15.58 4.27
CA LEU A 180 -0.24 16.31 3.67
C LEU A 180 0.05 17.57 4.48
N SER A 181 1.30 17.75 4.90
CA SER A 181 1.76 18.96 5.59
C SER A 181 3.27 19.11 5.53
N LYS A 182 3.77 20.34 5.72
CA LYS A 182 5.20 20.55 6.02
C LYS A 182 5.55 20.12 7.45
N ALA A 183 4.61 20.20 8.38
CA ALA A 183 4.75 19.59 9.69
C ALA A 183 4.67 18.06 9.58
N ASP A 184 5.45 17.33 10.39
CA ASP A 184 5.34 15.88 10.42
C ASP A 184 4.09 15.45 11.19
N LEU A 185 3.06 15.09 10.44
CA LEU A 185 1.78 14.60 10.94
C LEU A 185 1.54 13.14 10.52
N THR A 186 2.58 12.43 10.08
CA THR A 186 2.45 11.06 9.57
C THR A 186 1.90 10.09 10.62
N GLN A 187 2.18 10.32 11.91
CA GLN A 187 1.63 9.52 13.01
C GLN A 187 0.09 9.62 13.12
N SER A 188 -0.52 10.73 12.69
CA SER A 188 -1.99 10.85 12.67
C SER A 188 -2.63 9.81 11.74
N ILE A 189 -1.93 9.38 10.70
CA ILE A 189 -2.40 8.31 9.80
C ILE A 189 -2.36 6.94 10.47
N ASN A 190 -1.44 6.70 11.42
CA ASN A 190 -1.48 5.48 12.22
C ASN A 190 -2.75 5.42 13.08
N THR A 191 -3.17 6.56 13.66
CA THR A 191 -4.45 6.65 14.37
C THR A 191 -5.62 6.31 13.46
N MET A 192 -5.64 6.85 12.24
CA MET A 192 -6.67 6.53 11.25
C MET A 192 -6.66 5.04 10.86
N SER A 193 -5.48 4.40 10.80
CA SER A 193 -5.38 2.95 10.57
C SER A 193 -6.05 2.15 11.68
N VAL A 194 -5.93 2.58 12.94
CA VAL A 194 -6.60 1.95 14.07
C VAL A 194 -8.11 2.13 13.96
N CYS A 195 -8.59 3.35 13.63
CA CYS A 195 -10.03 3.60 13.42
C CYS A 195 -10.61 2.68 12.34
N ILE A 196 -9.93 2.56 11.18
CA ILE A 196 -10.36 1.65 10.10
C ILE A 196 -10.37 0.19 10.57
N LYS A 197 -9.44 -0.19 11.45
CA LYS A 197 -9.37 -1.57 11.97
C LYS A 197 -10.54 -1.91 12.88
N THR A 198 -11.05 -0.94 13.64
CA THR A 198 -12.11 -1.15 14.63
C THR A 198 -13.53 -1.02 14.07
N GLY A 199 -13.69 -0.44 12.88
CA GLY A 199 -15.00 -0.22 12.24
C GLY A 199 -15.61 1.11 12.62
#